data_AF-A0A0S7WM64-F1
#
_entry.id   AF-A0A0S7WM64-F1
#
_cell.length_a   1.000
_cell.length_b   1.000
_cell.length_c   1.000
_cell.angle_alpha   90.00
_cell.angle_beta   90.00
_cell.angle_gamma   90.00
#
_symmetry.space_group_name_H-M   'P 1'
#
loop_
_entity.id
_entity.type
_entity.pdbx_description
1 polymer ?
#
loop_
_entity_poly.entity_id
_entity_poly.type
_entity_poly.pdbx_seq_one_letter_code
_entity_poly.pdbx_strand_id
1 'polypeptide(L)'
;MFSVIIVVSAISLLILLSLAYFGFLLHRIRRFPNGLLEEILHVWMRNRPPDPSLISNALDEYLSRRNEFWTLYGQFILSAFVIVCVTILLLTRVISAEAGLPILSGVGGFAIGKGISAGRSTTYRRPEG
;
A
#
# COMPACT_ATOMS: atom_id res chain seq x y z
N MET A 1 4.77 25.44 25.06
CA MET A 1 5.44 24.52 24.10
C MET A 1 5.16 23.06 24.41
N PHE A 2 5.25 22.62 25.67
CA PHE A 2 4.96 21.24 26.07
C PHE A 2 3.58 20.72 25.62
N SER A 3 2.51 21.51 25.79
CA SER A 3 1.16 21.13 25.35
C SER A 3 1.03 20.92 23.84
N VAL A 4 1.80 21.68 23.04
CA VAL A 4 1.81 21.55 21.57
C VAL A 4 2.46 20.23 21.18
N ILE A 5 3.56 19.84 21.84
CA ILE A 5 4.26 18.57 21.58
C ILE A 5 3.33 17.39 21.90
N ILE A 6 2.62 17.44 23.03
CA ILE A 6 1.66 16.39 23.41
C ILE A 6 0.54 16.27 22.37
N VAL A 7 -0.08 17.38 21.97
CA VAL A 7 -1.17 17.38 21.00
C VAL A 7 -0.70 16.85 19.64
N VAL A 8 0.45 17.31 19.15
CA VAL A 8 0.98 16.85 17.85
C VAL A 8 1.37 15.37 17.90
N SER A 9 1.98 14.91 19.00
CA SER A 9 2.33 13.50 19.18
C SER A 9 1.08 12.61 19.22
N ALA A 10 0.04 13.03 19.96
CA ALA A 10 -1.22 12.31 20.04
C ALA A 10 -1.93 12.21 18.68
N ILE A 11 -2.02 13.33 17.94
CA ILE A 11 -2.63 13.35 16.59
C ILE A 11 -1.85 12.45 15.64
N SER A 12 -0.51 12.53 15.67
CA SER A 12 0.35 11.73 14.81
C SER A 12 0.22 10.24 15.09
N LEU A 13 0.15 9.85 16.36
CA LEU A 13 -0.09 8.47 16.77
C LEU A 13 -1.47 7.98 16.31
N LEU A 14 -2.50 8.83 16.43
CA LEU A 14 -3.86 8.52 15.99
C LEU A 14 -3.93 8.29 14.47
N ILE A 15 -3.22 9.09 13.67
CA ILE A 15 -3.11 8.91 12.22
C ILE A 15 -2.45 7.57 11.89
N LEU A 16 -1.32 7.24 12.53
CA LEU A 16 -0.62 5.97 12.31
C LEU A 16 -1.48 4.76 12.70
N LEU A 17 -2.16 4.83 13.85
CA LEU A 17 -3.09 3.80 14.30
C LEU A 17 -4.27 3.64 13.34
N SER A 18 -4.82 4.74 12.83
CA SER A 18 -5.92 4.71 11.86
C SER A 18 -5.50 4.05 10.55
N LEU A 19 -4.29 4.37 10.07
CA LEU A 19 -3.72 3.72 8.89
C LEU A 19 -3.49 2.23 9.12
N ALA A 20 -2.85 1.85 10.23
CA ALA A 20 -2.62 0.44 10.57
C ALA A 20 -3.94 -0.34 10.73
N TYR A 21 -4.93 0.26 11.39
CA TYR A 21 -6.27 -0.32 11.55
C TYR A 21 -6.96 -0.50 10.19
N PHE A 22 -6.85 0.47 9.29
CA PHE A 22 -7.38 0.36 7.93
C PHE A 22 -6.72 -0.78 7.14
N GLY A 23 -5.41 -0.99 7.29
CA GLY A 23 -4.69 -2.12 6.68
C GLY A 23 -5.13 -3.47 7.24
N PHE A 24 -5.33 -3.53 8.55
CA PHE A 24 -5.90 -4.70 9.21
C PHE A 24 -7.33 -4.98 8.72
N LEU A 25 -8.15 -3.95 8.57
CA LEU A 25 -9.52 -4.06 8.05
C LEU A 25 -9.52 -4.56 6.61
N LEU A 26 -8.66 -4.02 5.75
CA LEU A 26 -8.49 -4.51 4.37
C LEU A 26 -8.07 -5.98 4.33
N HIS A 27 -7.14 -6.39 5.19
CA HIS A 27 -6.74 -7.79 5.30
C HIS A 27 -7.91 -8.68 5.79
N ARG A 28 -8.73 -8.18 6.72
CA ARG A 28 -9.87 -8.89 7.29
C ARG A 28 -11.03 -9.02 6.31
N ILE A 29 -11.39 -7.97 5.58
CA ILE A 29 -12.45 -8.00 4.56
C ILE A 29 -12.09 -8.97 3.44
N ARG A 30 -10.81 -9.06 3.05
CA ARG A 30 -10.34 -10.04 2.06
C ARG A 30 -10.33 -11.49 2.54
N ARG A 31 -10.29 -11.72 3.85
CA ARG A 31 -10.33 -13.07 4.43
C ARG A 31 -11.76 -13.62 4.47
N PHE A 32 -12.80 -12.81 4.22
CA PHE A 32 -14.12 -13.34 3.98
C PHE A 32 -14.15 -13.95 2.57
N PRO A 33 -14.19 -15.29 2.45
CA PRO A 33 -14.49 -15.90 1.17
C PRO A 33 -15.97 -15.62 0.95
N ASN A 34 -16.29 -14.85 -0.08
CA ASN A 34 -17.66 -14.75 -0.53
C ASN A 34 -18.02 -16.15 -1.04
N GLY A 35 -18.56 -17.01 -0.17
CA GLY A 35 -18.93 -18.39 -0.52
C GLY A 35 -19.86 -18.43 -1.74
N LEU A 36 -20.66 -17.37 -1.95
CA LEU A 36 -21.43 -17.15 -3.18
C LEU A 36 -20.58 -17.03 -4.45
N LEU A 37 -19.46 -16.30 -4.38
CA LEU A 37 -18.57 -16.13 -5.52
C LEU A 37 -17.85 -17.44 -5.81
N GLU A 38 -17.43 -18.15 -4.77
CA GLU A 38 -16.82 -19.48 -4.89
C GLU A 38 -17.81 -20.50 -5.47
N GLU A 39 -19.08 -20.48 -5.04
CA GLU A 39 -20.15 -21.32 -5.55
C GLU A 39 -20.52 -20.99 -7.00
N ILE A 40 -20.67 -19.71 -7.35
CA ILE A 40 -20.91 -19.25 -8.73
C ILE A 40 -19.75 -19.66 -9.64
N LEU A 41 -18.51 -19.52 -9.17
CA LEU A 41 -17.30 -19.84 -9.92
C LEU A 41 -17.15 -21.36 -10.08
N HIS A 42 -17.52 -22.15 -9.07
CA HIS A 42 -17.59 -23.61 -9.15
C HIS A 42 -18.63 -24.09 -10.19
N VAL A 43 -19.83 -23.49 -10.18
CA VAL A 43 -20.90 -23.81 -11.14
C VAL A 43 -20.48 -23.43 -12.56
N TRP A 44 -19.81 -22.28 -12.72
CA TRP A 44 -19.31 -21.84 -14.02
C TRP A 44 -18.19 -22.75 -14.56
N MET A 45 -17.22 -23.12 -13.73
CA MET A 45 -16.14 -24.08 -14.08
C MET A 45 -16.69 -25.46 -14.46
N ARG A 46 -17.77 -25.92 -13.81
CA ARG A 46 -18.40 -27.21 -14.12
C ARG A 46 -19.04 -27.25 -15.51
N ASN A 47 -19.58 -26.11 -15.96
CA ASN A 47 -20.32 -26.02 -17.21
C ASN A 47 -19.42 -25.74 -18.42
N ARG A 48 -18.26 -25.10 -18.23
CA ARG A 48 -17.22 -24.92 -19.24
C ARG A 48 -15.86 -24.89 -18.56
N PRO A 49 -15.06 -25.97 -18.60
CA PRO A 49 -13.72 -25.92 -18.02
C PRO A 49 -12.90 -24.91 -18.82
N PRO A 50 -12.47 -23.79 -18.21
CA PRO A 50 -11.61 -22.84 -18.90
C PRO A 50 -10.23 -23.48 -19.10
N ASP A 51 -9.52 -23.08 -20.15
CA ASP A 51 -8.16 -23.56 -20.37
C ASP A 51 -7.31 -23.29 -19.13
N PRO A 52 -6.57 -24.30 -18.62
CA PRO A 52 -5.81 -24.17 -17.37
C PRO A 52 -4.76 -23.05 -17.43
N SER A 53 -4.28 -22.73 -18.63
CA SER A 53 -3.38 -21.61 -18.88
C SER A 53 -4.01 -20.23 -18.63
N LEU A 54 -5.32 -20.07 -18.87
CA LEU A 54 -6.03 -18.82 -18.58
C LEU A 54 -6.18 -18.62 -17.07
N ILE A 55 -6.44 -19.69 -16.33
CA ILE A 55 -6.56 -19.65 -14.87
C ILE A 55 -5.22 -19.33 -14.22
N SER A 56 -4.14 -19.97 -14.65
CA SER A 56 -2.79 -19.69 -14.14
C SER A 56 -2.38 -18.24 -14.41
N ASN A 57 -2.62 -17.75 -15.63
CA ASN A 57 -2.30 -16.37 -16.00
C ASN A 57 -3.12 -15.35 -15.17
N ALA A 58 -4.42 -15.61 -14.97
CA ALA A 58 -5.26 -14.73 -14.16
C ALA A 58 -4.88 -14.74 -12.66
N LEU A 59 -4.47 -15.89 -12.13
CA LEU A 59 -3.97 -16.02 -10.77
C LEU A 59 -2.63 -15.29 -10.60
N ASP A 60 -1.70 -15.45 -11.54
CA ASP A 60 -0.40 -14.78 -11.51
C ASP A 60 -0.57 -13.26 -11.57
N GLU A 61 -1.47 -12.77 -12.43
CA GLU A 61 -1.78 -11.34 -12.51
C GLU A 61 -2.45 -10.84 -11.22
N TYR A 62 -3.37 -11.60 -10.63
CA TYR A 62 -3.98 -11.24 -9.35
C TYR A 62 -2.96 -11.19 -8.20
N LEU A 63 -2.07 -12.17 -8.12
CA LEU A 63 -1.00 -12.24 -7.12
C LEU A 63 -0.01 -11.10 -7.32
N SER A 64 0.34 -10.77 -8.56
CA SER A 64 1.21 -9.65 -8.92
C SER A 64 0.61 -8.31 -8.49
N ARG A 65 -0.63 -8.00 -8.89
CA ARG A 65 -1.34 -6.77 -8.49
C ARG A 65 -1.50 -6.67 -6.97
N ARG A 66 -1.74 -7.79 -6.30
CA ARG A 66 -1.80 -7.84 -4.83
C ARG A 66 -0.46 -7.46 -4.20
N ASN A 67 0.63 -8.03 -4.71
CA ASN A 67 1.96 -7.76 -4.18
C ASN A 67 2.34 -6.29 -4.40
N GLU A 68 2.01 -5.74 -5.56
CA GLU A 68 2.19 -4.33 -5.88
C GLU A 68 1.40 -3.42 -4.91
N PHE A 69 0.12 -3.72 -4.68
CA PHE A 69 -0.70 -2.97 -3.72
C PHE A 69 -0.09 -2.97 -2.32
N TRP A 70 0.30 -4.13 -1.78
CA TRP A 70 0.90 -4.21 -0.45
C TRP A 70 2.24 -3.50 -0.37
N THR A 71 3.02 -3.52 -1.45
CA THR A 71 4.29 -2.80 -1.54
C THR A 71 4.07 -1.28 -1.46
N LEU A 72 3.14 -0.75 -2.26
CA LEU A 72 2.80 0.68 -2.25
C LEU A 72 2.20 1.10 -0.91
N TYR A 73 1.34 0.26 -0.34
CA TYR A 73 0.71 0.50 0.95
C TYR A 73 1.74 0.53 2.10
N GLY A 74 2.67 -0.43 2.14
CA GLY A 74 3.76 -0.45 3.12
C GLY A 74 4.68 0.75 2.98
N GLN A 75 4.98 1.15 1.75
CA GLN A 75 5.77 2.35 1.45
C GLN A 75 5.08 3.63 1.95
N PHE A 76 3.77 3.77 1.72
CA PHE A 76 3.01 4.89 2.22
C PHE A 76 3.01 4.98 3.75
N ILE A 77 2.80 3.86 4.44
CA ILE A 77 2.88 3.79 5.91
C ILE A 77 4.27 4.18 6.41
N LEU A 78 5.33 3.64 5.79
CA LEU A 78 6.70 3.93 6.18
C LEU A 78 7.03 5.41 6.00
N SER A 79 6.63 6.01 4.88
CA SER A 79 6.78 7.45 4.65
C SER A 79 6.04 8.28 5.69
N ALA A 80 4.79 7.93 6.00
CA ALA A 80 4.02 8.60 7.05
C ALA A 80 4.69 8.50 8.43
N PHE A 81 5.22 7.33 8.78
CA PHE A 81 5.95 7.12 10.03
C PHE A 81 7.20 7.99 10.12
N VAL A 82 8.02 8.06 9.07
CA VAL A 82 9.23 8.90 9.06
C VAL A 82 8.86 10.38 9.18
N ILE A 83 7.82 10.83 8.48
CA ILE A 83 7.34 12.22 8.59
C ILE A 83 6.96 12.56 10.04
N VAL A 84 6.19 11.69 10.70
CA VAL A 84 5.82 11.86 12.11
C VAL A 84 7.06 11.96 13.02
N CYS A 85 8.03 11.06 12.85
CA CYS A 85 9.28 11.08 13.61
C CYS A 85 10.04 12.40 13.41
N VAL A 86 10.19 12.85 12.17
CA VAL A 86 10.88 14.12 11.84
C VAL A 86 10.13 15.31 12.44
N THR A 87 8.81 15.35 12.35
CA THR A 87 8.00 16.43 12.94
C THR A 87 8.21 16.51 14.44
N ILE A 88 8.23 15.38 15.16
CA ILE A 88 8.47 15.35 16.60
C ILE A 88 9.91 15.79 16.93
N LEU A 89 10.91 15.35 16.16
CA LEU A 89 12.32 15.73 16.34
C LEU A 89 12.58 17.22 16.10
N LEU A 90 11.87 17.82 15.14
CA LEU A 90 11.92 19.27 14.88
C LEU A 90 11.23 20.06 16.00
N LEU A 91 10.07 19.60 16.48
CA LEU A 91 9.34 20.25 17.58
C LEU A 91 10.09 20.20 18.91
N THR A 92 10.83 19.12 19.15
CA THR A 92 11.69 18.95 20.35
C THR A 92 13.01 19.69 20.22
N ARG A 93 13.30 20.33 19.07
CA ARG A 93 14.57 20.99 18.73
C ARG A 93 15.80 20.08 18.88
N VAL A 94 15.62 18.76 18.81
CA VAL A 94 16.72 17.80 18.77
C VAL A 94 17.47 17.92 17.44
N ILE A 95 16.75 18.28 16.36
CA ILE A 95 17.29 18.44 15.01
C ILE A 95 17.02 19.86 14.52
N SER A 96 17.98 20.44 13.79
CA SER A 96 17.82 21.74 13.13
C SER A 96 16.84 21.64 11.96
N ALA A 97 16.08 22.71 11.71
CA ALA A 97 15.12 22.78 10.59
C ALA A 97 15.77 22.49 9.22
N GLU A 98 17.04 22.84 9.07
CA GLU A 98 17.82 22.60 7.84
C GLU A 98 18.10 21.12 7.59
N ALA A 99 18.18 20.30 8.64
CA ALA A 99 18.34 18.85 8.51
C ALA A 99 17.00 18.14 8.26
N GLY A 100 15.87 18.76 8.58
CA GLY A 100 14.53 18.23 8.27
C GLY A 100 14.21 18.24 6.77
N LEU A 101 14.69 19.23 6.04
CA LEU A 101 14.44 19.41 4.60
C LEU A 101 14.99 18.27 3.73
N PRO A 102 16.26 17.84 3.88
CA PRO A 102 16.82 16.68 3.18
C PRO A 102 16.08 15.38 3.50
N ILE A 103 15.67 15.17 4.75
CA ILE A 103 14.96 13.94 5.17
C ILE A 103 13.56 13.90 4.53
N LEU A 104 12.82 15.00 4.57
CA LEU A 104 11.50 15.09 3.94
C LEU A 104 11.60 14.96 2.41
N SER A 105 12.61 15.57 1.79
CA SER A 105 12.89 15.43 0.36
C SER A 105 13.22 13.98 -0.02
N GLY A 106 14.06 13.30 0.75
CA GLY A 106 14.40 11.88 0.54
C GLY A 106 13.19 10.95 0.69
N VAL A 107 12.36 11.16 1.70
CA VAL A 107 11.14 10.36 1.92
C VAL A 107 10.08 10.62 0.83
N GLY A 108 9.91 11.88 0.42
CA GLY A 108 9.03 12.25 -0.70
C GLY A 108 9.51 11.68 -2.03
N GLY A 109 10.82 11.76 -2.30
CA GLY A 109 11.44 11.16 -3.48
C GLY A 109 11.30 9.63 -3.50
N PHE A 110 11.49 8.97 -2.35
CA PHE A 110 11.25 7.53 -2.19
C PHE A 110 9.79 7.19 -2.50
N ALA A 111 8.83 7.89 -1.88
CA ALA A 111 7.39 7.73 -2.08
C ALA A 111 6.96 7.85 -3.56
N ILE A 112 7.49 8.84 -4.28
CA ILE A 112 7.13 9.12 -5.68
C ILE A 112 7.85 8.19 -6.67
N GLY A 113 9.14 7.93 -6.46
CA GLY A 113 9.97 7.20 -7.43
C GLY A 113 9.47 5.79 -7.76
N LYS A 114 8.86 5.09 -6.79
CA LYS A 114 8.31 3.74 -7.02
C LYS A 114 6.91 3.73 -7.63
N GLY A 115 6.11 4.79 -7.45
CA GLY A 115 4.80 4.92 -8.11
C GLY A 115 4.92 5.05 -9.63
N ILE A 116 6.02 5.63 -10.12
CA ILE A 116 6.29 5.80 -11.56
C ILE A 116 6.77 4.48 -12.21
N SER A 117 7.51 3.64 -11.47
CA SER A 117 7.98 2.35 -11.97
C SER A 117 6.87 1.29 -12.08
N ALA A 118 5.85 1.37 -11.24
CA ALA A 118 4.76 0.40 -11.19
C ALA A 118 3.77 0.54 -12.37
N GLY A 119 3.59 1.74 -12.92
CA GLY A 119 2.66 2.00 -14.04
C GLY A 119 3.12 1.55 -15.43
N ARG A 120 4.28 0.89 -15.59
CA ARG A 120 4.84 0.50 -16.92
C ARG A 120 4.60 -0.96 -17.32
N SER A 121 3.87 -1.77 -16.56
CA SER A 121 3.74 -3.23 -16.79
C SER A 121 2.54 -3.67 -17.63
N THR A 122 1.86 -2.79 -18.38
CA THR A 122 0.77 -3.18 -19.29
C THR A 122 0.97 -2.67 -20.71
N THR A 123 2.03 -3.17 -21.37
CA THR A 123 2.09 -3.17 -22.84
C THR A 123 1.61 -4.54 -23.31
N TYR A 124 0.29 -4.66 -23.55
CA TYR A 124 -0.30 -5.82 -24.20
C TYR A 124 0.26 -5.92 -25.62
N ARG A 125 1.21 -6.84 -25.85
CA ARG A 125 1.76 -7.13 -27.17
C ARG A 125 0.73 -7.99 -27.91
N ARG A 126 -0.01 -7.37 -28.83
CA ARG A 126 -0.93 -8.04 -29.75
C ARG A 126 -0.14 -9.11 -30.53
N PRO A 127 -0.57 -10.38 -30.59
CA PRO A 127 0.04 -11.34 -31.51
C PRO A 127 -0.37 -10.93 -32.93
N GLU A 128 0.62 -10.59 -33.76
CA GLU A 128 0.41 -10.41 -35.19
C GLU A 128 0.32 -11.80 -35.82
N GLY A 129 -0.83 -12.06 -36.47
CA GLY A 129 -1.03 -13.18 -37.37
C GLY A 129 -0.89 -12.71 -38.81
#